data_AF-A0A535HJR3-F1
#
_entry.id   AF-A0A535HJR3-F1
#
_cell.length_a   1.000
_cell.length_b   1.000
_cell.length_c   1.000
_cell.angle_alpha   90.00
_cell.angle_beta   90.00
_cell.angle_gamma   90.00
#
_symmetry.space_group_name_H-M   'P 1'
#
loop_
_entity.id
_entity.type
_entity.pdbx_description
1 polymer ?
#
loop_
_entity_poly.entity_id
_entity_poly.type
_entity_poly.pdbx_seq_one_letter_code
_entity_poly.pdbx_strand_id
1 'polypeptide(L)'
;AFNVPFYVLRDPSPGNPTIWTVKIEERDPEEVTHAMGIRTVKEGVRGYYPAFDITPPNLVSAVITSKGIFSPYDCATFANRPPLV
;
A
#
# COMPACT_ATOMS: atom_id res chain seq x y z
N ALA A 1 1.62 16.05 9.18
CA ALA A 1 0.53 17.02 8.91
C ALA A 1 -0.43 17.16 10.10
N PHE A 2 -1.03 16.07 10.61
CA PHE A 2 -2.05 16.15 11.67
C PHE A 2 -1.67 15.44 12.99
N ASN A 3 -0.45 14.92 13.08
CA ASN A 3 0.05 14.17 14.25
C ASN A 3 -0.86 13.00 14.70
N VAL A 4 -1.62 12.45 13.75
CA VAL A 4 -2.43 11.25 13.93
C VAL A 4 -1.55 10.03 13.62
N PRO A 5 -1.46 9.04 14.51
CA PRO A 5 -0.68 7.84 14.25
C PRO A 5 -1.30 7.02 13.11
N PHE A 6 -0.47 6.52 12.22
CA PHE A 6 -0.88 5.70 11.08
C PHE A 6 -0.39 4.27 11.28
N TYR A 7 -1.32 3.32 11.32
CA TYR A 7 -1.02 1.91 11.55
C TYR A 7 -1.37 1.08 10.32
N VAL A 8 -0.48 0.16 9.95
CA VAL A 8 -0.71 -0.81 8.87
C VAL A 8 -1.00 -2.17 9.50
N LEU A 9 -2.09 -2.83 9.09
CA LEU A 9 -2.45 -4.16 9.57
C LEU A 9 -2.19 -5.19 8.47
N ARG A 10 -1.04 -5.87 8.51
CA ARG A 10 -0.67 -6.91 7.55
C ARG A 10 0.62 -7.63 7.95
N ASP A 11 0.67 -8.94 7.70
CA ASP A 11 1.91 -9.71 7.73
C ASP A 11 2.79 -9.39 6.51
N PRO A 12 4.12 -9.23 6.68
CA PRO A 12 5.04 -9.01 5.56
C PRO A 12 4.91 -10.10 4.48
N SER A 13 4.88 -9.70 3.21
CA SER A 13 4.77 -10.64 2.10
C SER A 13 6.12 -11.31 1.82
N PRO A 14 6.23 -12.65 1.92
CA PRO A 14 7.47 -13.34 1.59
C PRO A 14 7.89 -13.17 0.11
N GLY A 15 6.92 -13.00 -0.78
CA GLY A 15 7.16 -12.78 -2.21
C GLY A 15 7.60 -11.36 -2.55
N ASN A 16 7.48 -10.40 -1.63
CA ASN A 16 7.84 -9.00 -1.84
C ASN A 16 8.68 -8.46 -0.67
N PRO A 17 9.96 -8.88 -0.53
CA PRO A 17 10.80 -8.48 0.59
C PRO A 17 11.19 -6.99 0.57
N THR A 18 11.09 -6.32 -0.59
CA THR A 18 11.40 -4.89 -0.74
C THR A 18 10.36 -4.21 -1.62
N ILE A 19 10.33 -2.88 -1.62
CA ILE A 19 9.44 -2.11 -2.51
C ILE A 19 9.75 -2.35 -4.00
N TRP A 20 11.00 -2.69 -4.32
CA TRP A 20 11.47 -2.88 -5.70
C TRP A 20 10.92 -4.16 -6.36
N THR A 21 10.47 -5.12 -5.55
CA THR A 21 9.85 -6.35 -6.05
C THR A 21 8.34 -6.17 -6.30
N VAL A 22 7.74 -5.09 -5.78
CA VAL A 22 6.32 -4.78 -5.98
C VAL A 22 6.14 -4.07 -7.32
N LYS A 23 5.37 -4.66 -8.23
CA LYS A 23 4.90 -3.99 -9.44
C LYS A 23 3.57 -3.31 -9.15
N ILE A 24 3.48 -2.02 -9.44
CA ILE A 24 2.22 -1.27 -9.38
C ILE A 24 1.38 -1.66 -10.60
N GLU A 25 0.13 -2.08 -10.35
CA GLU A 25 -0.85 -2.35 -11.40
C GLU A 25 -1.26 -1.02 -12.06
N GLU A 26 -1.11 -0.95 -13.37
CA GLU A 26 -1.65 0.14 -14.19
C GLU A 26 -3.03 -0.29 -14.69
N ARG A 27 -4.08 0.39 -14.22
CA ARG A 27 -5.47 0.10 -14.59
C ARG A 27 -5.86 0.82 -15.88
N ASP A 28 -7.01 0.44 -16.42
CA ASP A 28 -7.59 1.12 -17.59
C ASP A 28 -7.79 2.61 -17.28
N PRO A 29 -7.16 3.52 -18.04
CA PRO A 29 -7.36 4.96 -17.91
C PRO A 29 -8.82 5.40 -18.01
N GLU A 30 -9.70 4.62 -18.66
CA GLU A 30 -11.11 4.97 -18.78
C GLU A 30 -11.87 4.86 -17.44
N GLU A 31 -11.39 4.07 -16.49
CA GLU A 31 -12.01 3.94 -15.15
C GLU A 31 -11.90 5.22 -14.30
N VAL A 32 -10.94 6.12 -14.62
CA VAL A 32 -10.83 7.44 -13.97
C VAL A 32 -11.44 8.58 -14.79
N THR A 33 -11.72 8.36 -16.08
CA THR A 33 -12.39 9.35 -16.94
C THR A 33 -13.91 9.14 -17.03
N HIS A 34 -14.40 7.98 -16.57
CA HIS A 34 -15.81 7.59 -16.57
C HIS A 34 -16.29 7.15 -15.18
N ALA A 35 -17.58 7.37 -14.91
CA ALA A 35 -18.28 6.76 -13.78
C ALA A 35 -19.59 6.14 -14.29
N MET A 36 -19.86 4.88 -13.91
CA MET A 36 -21.05 4.15 -14.38
C MET A 36 -21.22 4.13 -15.91
N GLY A 37 -20.10 4.08 -16.65
CA GLY A 37 -20.09 4.10 -18.12
C GLY A 37 -20.30 5.49 -18.76
N ILE A 38 -20.41 6.55 -17.97
CA ILE A 38 -20.62 7.93 -18.46
C ILE A 38 -19.34 8.75 -18.25
N ARG A 39 -18.89 9.46 -19.29
CA ARG A 39 -17.69 10.32 -19.21
C ARG A 39 -17.93 11.47 -18.23
N THR A 40 -17.05 11.62 -17.24
CA THR A 40 -17.14 12.65 -16.20
C THR A 40 -16.09 13.75 -16.36
N VAL A 41 -15.12 13.56 -17.26
CA VAL A 41 -14.07 14.54 -17.58
C VAL A 41 -14.32 15.22 -18.92
N LYS A 42 -13.69 16.38 -19.14
CA LYS A 42 -13.74 17.10 -20.41
C LYS A 42 -13.11 16.27 -21.54
N GLU A 43 -13.64 16.44 -22.75
CA GLU A 43 -13.06 15.86 -23.96
C GLU A 43 -11.56 16.20 -24.11
N GLY A 44 -10.76 15.21 -24.53
CA GLY A 44 -9.30 15.32 -24.64
C GLY A 44 -8.50 15.13 -23.34
N VAL A 45 -9.14 15.04 -22.16
CA VAL A 45 -8.45 14.66 -20.91
C VAL A 45 -8.13 13.16 -20.93
N ARG A 46 -6.87 12.81 -20.58
CA ARG A 46 -6.39 11.43 -20.49
C ARG A 46 -6.30 10.97 -19.04
N GLY A 47 -6.67 9.72 -18.77
CA GLY A 47 -6.51 9.09 -17.46
C GLY A 47 -5.07 8.63 -17.20
N TYR A 48 -4.66 8.70 -15.94
CA TYR A 48 -3.50 7.99 -15.40
C TYR A 48 -3.98 7.28 -14.13
N TYR A 49 -3.89 5.95 -14.09
CA TYR A 49 -4.53 5.18 -13.03
C TYR A 49 -3.67 4.02 -12.48
N PRO A 50 -2.59 4.34 -11.75
CA PRO A 50 -1.93 3.34 -10.93
C PRO A 50 -2.87 2.92 -9.79
N ALA A 51 -3.08 1.62 -9.61
CA ALA A 51 -4.00 1.08 -8.60
C ALA A 51 -3.51 1.27 -7.16
N PHE A 52 -2.18 1.39 -6.99
CA PHE A 52 -1.51 1.42 -5.68
C PHE A 52 -0.38 2.44 -5.68
N ASP A 53 0.01 2.87 -4.48
CA ASP A 53 1.20 3.66 -4.21
C ASP A 53 2.07 3.00 -3.11
N ILE A 54 3.21 3.63 -2.82
CA ILE A 54 4.11 3.21 -1.74
C ILE A 54 4.06 4.27 -0.64
N THR A 55 3.62 3.87 0.55
CA THR A 55 3.74 4.69 1.75
C THR A 55 5.14 4.52 2.37
N PRO A 56 5.96 5.58 2.48
CA PRO A 56 7.28 5.51 3.11
C PRO A 56 7.20 5.12 4.59
N PRO A 57 8.20 4.38 5.12
CA PRO A 57 8.18 3.87 6.49
C PRO A 57 8.15 4.97 7.56
N ASN A 58 8.70 6.17 7.27
CA ASN A 58 8.68 7.30 8.20
C ASN A 58 7.29 7.93 8.38
N LEU A 59 6.29 7.53 7.58
CA LEU A 59 4.89 7.91 7.76
C LEU A 59 4.07 6.84 8.50
N VAL A 60 4.67 5.69 8.82
CA VAL A 60 4.00 4.57 9.49
C VAL A 60 4.43 4.52 10.96
N SER A 61 3.46 4.59 11.88
CA SER A 61 3.71 4.53 13.32
C SER A 61 4.02 3.11 13.80
N ALA A 62 3.29 2.11 13.31
CA ALA A 62 3.62 0.70 13.54
C ALA A 62 2.95 -0.22 12.51
N VAL A 63 3.52 -1.41 12.33
CA VAL A 63 2.94 -2.51 11.54
C VAL A 63 2.43 -3.58 12.50
N ILE A 64 1.12 -3.82 12.46
CA ILE A 64 0.43 -4.80 13.28
C ILE A 64 0.34 -6.10 12.47
N THR A 65 0.83 -7.18 13.06
CA THR A 65 0.96 -8.49 12.41
C THR A 65 0.36 -9.59 13.29
N SER A 66 0.20 -10.79 12.75
CA SER A 66 -0.17 -12.01 13.49
C SER A 66 0.83 -12.37 14.60
N LYS A 67 2.07 -11.86 14.52
CA LYS A 67 3.15 -12.08 15.49
C LYS A 67 3.41 -10.87 16.39
N GLY A 68 2.47 -9.91 16.42
CA GLY A 68 2.54 -8.71 17.22
C GLY A 68 2.93 -7.47 16.45
N ILE A 69 3.35 -6.44 17.18
CA ILE A 69 3.61 -5.10 16.64
C ILE A 69 5.10 -4.99 16.29
N PHE A 70 5.36 -4.46 15.10
CA PHE A 70 6.70 -4.20 14.55
C PHE A 70 6.86 -2.72 14.18
N SER A 71 8.10 -2.23 14.28
CA SER A 71 8.52 -1.01 13.60
C SER A 71 8.46 -1.23 12.08
N PRO A 72 8.06 -0.23 11.27
CA PRO A 72 8.10 -0.35 9.81
C PRO A 72 9.52 -0.59 9.26
N TYR A 73 10.56 -0.37 10.07
CA TYR A 73 11.95 -0.64 9.72
C TYR A 73 12.41 -2.08 10.05
N ASP A 74 11.64 -2.82 10.86
CA ASP A 74 12.05 -4.13 11.38
C ASP A 74 11.19 -5.30 10.87
N CYS A 75 10.30 -5.05 9.90
CA CYS A 75 9.39 -6.06 9.34
C CYS A 75 10.12 -7.28 8.76
N ALA A 76 11.38 -7.15 8.33
CA ALA A 76 12.19 -8.28 7.85
C ALA A 76 12.41 -9.37 8.92
N THR A 77 12.33 -9.01 10.21
CA THR A 77 12.51 -9.95 11.33
C THR A 77 11.24 -10.76 11.65
N PHE A 78 10.11 -10.48 10.98
CA PHE A 78 8.82 -11.13 11.22
C PHE A 78 8.89 -12.66 11.18
N ALA A 79 9.66 -13.23 10.23
CA ALA A 79 9.82 -14.67 10.11
C ALA A 79 10.41 -15.30 11.38
N ASN A 80 11.28 -14.58 12.09
CA ASN A 80 12.02 -15.06 13.27
C ASN A 80 11.24 -14.94 14.58
N ARG A 81 10.15 -14.14 14.60
CA ARG A 81 9.34 -13.97 15.81
C ARG A 81 8.42 -15.19 15.97
N PRO A 82 8.25 -15.74 17.19
CA PRO A 82 7.21 -16.75 17.43
C PRO A 82 5.81 -16.14 17.24
N PRO A 83 4.79 -16.95 16.93
CA PRO A 83 3.40 -16.50 16.93
C PRO A 83 2.98 -15.97 18.31
N LEU A 84 1.98 -15.08 18.31
CA LEU A 84 1.30 -14.69 19.53
C LEU A 84 0.41 -15.85 19.96
N VAL A 85 0.98 -16.72 20.82
CA VAL A 85 0.45 -17.99 21.34
C VAL A 85 0.10 -19.07 20.31
#